data_AF-A0A0F9DFA4-F1
#
_entry.id   AF-A0A0F9DFA4-F1
#
_cell.length_a   1.000
_cell.length_b   1.000
_cell.length_c   1.000
_cell.angle_alpha   90.00
_cell.angle_beta   90.00
_cell.angle_gamma   90.00
#
_symmetry.space_group_name_H-M   'P 1'
#
loop_
_entity.id
_entity.type
_entity.pdbx_description
1 polymer ?
#
loop_
_entity_poly.entity_id
_entity_poly.type
_entity_poly.pdbx_seq_one_letter_code
_entity_poly.pdbx_strand_id
1 'polypeptide(L)' 'MIRKIADEVYVEEYGYDLGYEEVKFLHECNEGQWMYPLVPRENESGPLYWCVECGKTVENGEAMAIRLYEAIY' A
#
# COMPACT_ATOMS: atom_id res chain seq x y z
N MET A 1 3.99 -11.64 -5.55
CA MET A 1 3.72 -10.99 -6.86
C MET A 1 3.51 -9.50 -6.59
N ILE A 2 4.05 -8.61 -7.41
CA ILE A 2 3.82 -7.16 -7.26
C ILE A 2 2.83 -6.70 -8.33
N ARG A 3 1.75 -6.00 -7.92
CA ARG A 3 0.68 -5.49 -8.79
C ARG A 3 0.36 -4.03 -8.48
N LYS A 4 0.15 -3.19 -9.50
CA LYS A 4 -0.32 -1.80 -9.33
C LYS A 4 -1.82 -1.80 -9.00
N ILE A 5 -2.24 -1.01 -7.99
CA ILE A 5 -3.65 -0.91 -7.56
C ILE A 5 -4.20 0.52 -7.65
N ALA A 6 -3.35 1.52 -7.57
CA ALA A 6 -3.68 2.93 -7.80
C ALA A 6 -2.44 3.66 -8.35
N ASP A 7 -2.53 4.97 -8.56
CA ASP A 7 -1.36 5.72 -9.03
C ASP A 7 -0.23 5.66 -7.99
N GLU A 8 1.00 5.43 -8.44
CA GLU A 8 2.20 5.26 -7.59
C GLU A 8 2.04 4.30 -6.38
N VAL A 9 1.01 3.45 -6.35
CA VAL A 9 0.69 2.53 -5.25
C VAL A 9 0.52 1.11 -5.77
N TYR A 10 1.25 0.21 -5.12
CA TYR A 10 1.38 -1.19 -5.48
C TYR A 10 1.08 -2.09 -4.29
N VAL A 11 0.77 -3.34 -4.59
CA VAL A 11 0.62 -4.41 -3.61
C VAL A 11 1.65 -5.49 -3.89
N GLU A 12 2.32 -5.97 -2.85
CA GLU A 12 3.22 -7.12 -2.89
C GLU A 12 2.62 -8.27 -2.08
N GLU A 13 2.34 -9.37 -2.77
CA GLU A 13 1.80 -10.61 -2.20
C GLU A 13 2.93 -11.62 -1.98
N TYR A 14 3.15 -12.06 -0.75
CA TYR A 14 4.09 -13.15 -0.46
C TYR A 14 3.37 -14.50 -0.47
N GLY A 15 3.85 -15.40 -1.34
CA GLY A 15 3.39 -16.78 -1.41
C GLY A 15 3.87 -17.60 -0.21
N TYR A 16 2.97 -18.45 0.26
CA TYR A 16 2.97 -19.17 1.53
C TYR A 16 4.11 -20.11 1.88
N ASP A 17 4.46 -20.11 3.17
CA ASP A 17 4.88 -21.32 3.91
C ASP A 17 3.98 -21.64 5.14
N LEU A 18 3.04 -20.77 5.59
CA LEU A 18 2.33 -20.95 6.89
C LEU A 18 0.84 -20.52 7.03
N GLY A 19 0.07 -20.27 5.95
CA GLY A 19 -1.40 -20.10 6.04
C GLY A 19 -2.01 -18.72 6.38
N TYR A 20 -1.21 -17.65 6.60
CA TYR A 20 -1.55 -16.22 6.41
C TYR A 20 -0.91 -15.47 5.19
N GLU A 21 -1.70 -14.86 4.29
CA GLU A 21 -1.21 -14.11 3.12
C GLU A 21 -0.71 -12.77 3.64
N GLU A 22 0.61 -12.57 3.64
CA GLU A 22 1.15 -11.26 3.99
C GLU A 22 1.08 -10.35 2.77
N VAL A 23 0.18 -9.36 2.86
CA VAL A 23 -0.02 -8.32 1.85
C VAL A 23 0.70 -7.05 2.31
N LYS A 24 1.59 -6.52 1.47
CA LYS A 24 2.26 -5.23 1.72
C LYS A 24 1.86 -4.21 0.67
N PHE A 25 1.45 -3.03 1.13
CA PHE A 25 1.26 -1.88 0.25
C PHE A 25 2.59 -1.16 0.07
N LEU A 26 2.88 -0.74 -1.15
CA LEU A 26 4.13 -0.09 -1.54
C LEU A 26 3.82 1.22 -2.25
N HIS A 27 4.66 2.22 -2.04
CA HIS A 27 4.66 3.48 -2.77
C HIS A 27 5.93 3.61 -3.60
N GLU A 28 5.76 4.01 -4.86
CA GLU A 28 6.83 4.29 -5.80
C GLU A 28 7.43 5.70 -5.55
N CYS A 29 8.66 5.74 -5.01
CA CYS A 29 9.40 6.95 -4.70
C CYS A 29 10.43 7.30 -5.78
N ASN A 30 10.87 8.57 -5.78
CA ASN A 30 11.96 9.10 -6.62
C ASN A 30 11.74 8.88 -8.12
N GLU A 31 10.60 9.35 -8.65
CA GLU A 31 10.26 9.27 -10.09
C GLU A 31 10.31 7.84 -10.66
N GLY A 32 9.92 6.84 -9.86
CA GLY A 32 9.82 5.45 -10.33
C GLY A 32 11.03 4.57 -10.16
N GLN A 33 12.02 5.02 -9.38
CA GLN A 33 13.24 4.24 -9.17
C GLN A 33 13.10 3.17 -8.08
N TRP A 34 12.32 3.42 -7.03
CA TRP A 34 12.29 2.57 -5.84
C TRP A 34 10.89 2.44 -5.24
N MET A 35 10.55 1.26 -4.75
CA MET A 35 9.30 1.02 -4.03
C MET A 35 9.57 0.87 -2.54
N TYR A 36 8.83 1.59 -1.71
CA TYR A 36 8.95 1.56 -0.26
C TYR A 36 7.62 1.22 0.41
N PRO A 37 7.63 0.56 1.58
CA PRO A 37 6.40 0.22 2.29
C PRO A 37 5.55 1.44 2.65
N LEU A 38 4.25 1.30 2.39
CA LEU A 38 3.21 2.13 2.96
C LEU A 38 2.80 1.52 4.30
N VAL A 39 2.91 2.28 5.39
CA VAL A 39 2.46 1.81 6.71
C VAL A 39 1.16 2.49 7.11
N PRO A 40 0.20 1.76 7.67
CA PRO A 40 -1.03 2.35 8.17
C PRO A 40 -0.77 3.19 9.42
N ARG A 41 -1.49 4.30 9.53
CA ARG A 41 -1.56 5.17 10.71
C ARG A 41 -3.01 5.53 10.98
N GLU A 42 -3.33 5.62 12.26
CA GLU A 42 -4.62 6.13 12.70
C GLU A 42 -4.66 7.64 12.54
N ASN A 43 -5.74 8.15 11.96
CA ASN A 43 -6.12 9.56 12.04
C ASN A 43 -7.62 9.68 12.35
N GLU A 44 -8.09 10.88 12.68
CA GLU A 44 -9.50 11.12 13.03
C GLU A 44 -10.49 10.89 11.87
N SER A 45 -9.99 10.75 10.64
CA SER A 45 -10.77 10.57 9.41
C SER A 45 -10.76 9.13 8.86
N GLY A 46 -10.01 8.21 9.49
CA GLY A 46 -9.88 6.81 9.07
C GLY A 46 -8.43 6.34 8.90
N PRO A 47 -8.22 5.18 8.26
CA PRO A 47 -6.87 4.67 8.01
C PRO A 47 -6.15 5.56 7.00
N LEU A 48 -4.99 6.10 7.40
CA LEU A 48 -4.08 6.84 6.54
C LEU A 48 -2.86 5.97 6.26
N TYR A 49 -2.46 5.84 5.00
CA TYR A 49 -1.20 5.17 4.67
C TYR A 49 -0.17 6.23 4.29
N TRP A 50 1.08 6.00 4.67
CA TRP A 50 2.16 6.92 4.34
C TRP A 50 3.45 6.15 4.03
N CYS A 51 4.26 6.70 3.13
CA CYS A 51 5.51 6.10 2.74
C CYS A 51 6.57 6.31 3.83
N VAL A 52 7.24 5.24 4.24
CA VAL A 52 8.29 5.30 5.27
C VAL A 52 9.52 6.09 4.85
N GLU A 53 9.77 6.22 3.54
CA GLU A 53 10.97 6.89 3.01
C GLU A 53 10.72 8.38 2.74
N CYS A 54 9.73 8.71 1.89
CA CYS A 54 9.51 10.08 1.44
C CYS A 54 8.41 10.83 2.24
N GLY A 55 7.68 10.14 3.12
CA GLY A 55 6.59 10.72 3.90
C GLY A 55 5.31 11.05 3.12
N LYS A 56 5.23 10.68 1.82
CA LYS A 56 4.01 10.86 1.01
C LYS A 56 2.86 10.12 1.69
N THR A 57 1.75 10.83 1.91
CA THR A 57 0.48 10.26 2.35
C THR A 57 -0.36 9.86 1.16
N VAL A 58 -1.01 8.70 1.21
CA VAL A 58 -1.97 8.35 0.15
C VAL A 58 -3.17 9.29 0.18
N GLU A 59 -3.60 9.73 -1.00
CA GLU A 59 -4.77 10.57 -1.16
C GLU A 59 -6.06 9.75 -1.30
N ASN A 60 -7.22 10.40 -1.33
CA ASN A 60 -8.53 9.74 -1.26
C ASN A 60 -8.74 8.64 -2.32
N GLY A 61 -8.25 8.84 -3.56
CA GLY A 61 -8.41 7.85 -4.64
C GLY A 61 -7.60 6.58 -4.40
N GLU A 62 -6.33 6.74 -4.01
CA GLU A 62 -5.43 5.65 -3.66
C GLU A 62 -5.92 4.91 -2.40
N ALA A 63 -6.35 5.66 -1.37
CA ALA A 63 -6.91 5.10 -0.14
C ALA A 63 -8.18 4.27 -0.41
N MET A 64 -9.04 4.71 -1.32
CA MET A 64 -10.22 3.94 -1.74
C MET A 64 -9.82 2.63 -2.43
N ALA A 65 -8.82 2.66 -3.31
CA ALA A 65 -8.35 1.48 -4.01
C ALA A 65 -7.76 0.44 -3.04
N ILE A 66 -6.98 0.88 -2.05
CA ILE A 66 -6.46 0.02 -0.98
C ILE A 66 -7.61 -0.66 -0.22
N ARG A 67 -8.61 0.09 0.22
CA ARG A 67 -9.76 -0.46 0.98
C ARG A 67 -10.59 -1.44 0.16
N LEU A 68 -10.77 -1.19 -1.14
CA LEU A 68 -11.44 -2.13 -2.04
C LEU A 68 -10.64 -3.42 -2.19
N TYR A 69 -9.31 -3.35 -2.18
CA TYR A 69 -8.44 -4.52 -2.22
C TYR A 69 -8.55 -5.37 -0.96
N GLU A 70 -8.41 -4.73 0.21
CA GLU A 70 -8.53 -5.37 1.53
C GLU A 70 -9.90 -6.02 1.76
N ALA A 71 -10.94 -5.63 1.02
CA ALA A 71 -12.27 -6.23 1.12
C ALA A 71 -12.45 -7.49 0.25
N ILE A 72 -11.56 -7.72 -0.73
CA ILE A 72 -11.63 -8.85 -1.67
C ILE A 72 -10.87 -10.07 -1.12
N TYR A 73 -9.85 -9.85 -0.29
CA TYR A 73 -8.98 -10.87 0.30
C TYR A 73 -9.16 -10.91 1.82
#